data_AF-A0A956U0B1-F1
#
_entry.id   AF-A0A956U0B1-F1
#
_cell.length_a   1.000
_cell.length_b   1.000
_cell.length_c   1.000
_cell.angle_alpha   90.00
_cell.angle_beta   90.00
_cell.angle_gamma   90.00
#
_symmetry.space_group_name_H-M   'P 1'
#
loop_
_entity.id
_entity.type
_entity.pdbx_description
1 polymer ?
#
loop_
_entity_poly.entity_id
_entity_poly.type
_entity_poly.pdbx_seq_one_letter_code
_entity_poly.pdbx_strand_id
1 'polypeptide(L)'
;MRQVLTMMIVAAVFSVAPVLPAAAQTEEGVEVKTGPKIEPEAFADLMEMTGFLSKAEKFSFTADVQYDVLQGNGQKLEFGGAHKVVVVRPDKLYSEVESRDG
;
A
#
# COMPACT_ATOMS: atom_id res chain seq x y z
N MET A 1 21.71 -13.95 66.40
CA MET A 1 22.02 -15.39 66.26
C MET A 1 20.75 -16.12 65.85
N ARG A 2 20.60 -16.80 64.73
CA ARG A 2 21.55 -17.09 63.64
C ARG A 2 20.82 -17.18 62.28
N GLN A 3 19.55 -16.74 62.22
CA GLN A 3 18.66 -16.90 61.05
C GLN A 3 18.09 -15.59 60.49
N VAL A 4 18.00 -14.51 61.29
CA VAL A 4 17.56 -13.20 60.79
C VAL A 4 18.70 -12.44 60.08
N LEU A 5 19.96 -12.77 60.40
CA LEU A 5 21.15 -12.16 59.79
C LEU A 5 21.49 -12.79 58.42
N THR A 6 21.04 -14.02 58.14
CA THR A 6 21.31 -14.72 56.88
C THR A 6 20.37 -14.30 55.74
N MET A 7 19.21 -13.73 56.08
CA MET A 7 18.24 -13.23 55.08
C MET A 7 18.54 -11.77 54.65
N MET A 8 19.45 -11.09 55.34
CA MET A 8 19.91 -9.73 54.98
C MET A 8 21.23 -9.71 54.19
N ILE A 9 21.81 -10.88 53.88
CA ILE A 9 23.07 -10.99 53.12
C ILE A 9 22.85 -11.59 51.71
N VAL A 10 21.65 -12.08 51.38
CA VAL A 10 21.34 -12.65 50.04
C VAL A 10 20.70 -11.64 49.07
N ALA A 11 20.19 -10.51 49.55
CA ALA A 11 19.70 -9.44 48.67
C ALA A 11 20.76 -8.35 48.38
N ALA A 12 22.04 -8.64 48.67
CA ALA A 12 23.17 -7.75 48.44
C ALA A 12 23.78 -7.89 47.03
N VAL A 13 23.17 -8.67 46.13
CA VAL A 13 23.73 -8.91 44.79
C VAL A 13 22.61 -8.99 43.77
N PHE A 14 21.91 -7.89 43.47
CA PHE A 14 21.33 -7.75 42.14
C PHE A 14 21.07 -6.27 41.82
N SER A 15 21.80 -5.78 40.81
CA SER A 15 21.45 -4.68 39.91
C SER A 15 21.41 -3.24 40.46
N VAL A 16 22.60 -2.69 40.79
CA VAL A 16 22.90 -1.31 40.39
C VAL A 16 23.54 -1.40 39.00
N ALA A 17 22.72 -1.38 37.95
CA ALA A 17 23.22 -1.25 36.59
C ALA A 17 23.52 0.24 36.32
N PRO A 18 24.71 0.60 35.80
CA PRO A 18 24.97 1.96 35.38
C PRO A 18 24.06 2.29 34.19
N VAL A 19 23.35 3.41 34.26
CA VAL A 19 22.68 4.01 33.11
C VAL A 19 23.78 4.45 32.14
N LEU A 20 24.07 3.60 31.16
CA LEU A 20 24.85 3.98 30.00
C LEU A 20 24.04 5.02 29.21
N PRO A 21 24.67 6.09 28.70
CA PRO A 21 23.99 6.99 27.78
C PRO A 21 23.52 6.16 26.60
N ALA A 22 22.22 6.23 26.30
CA ALA A 22 21.65 5.64 25.10
C ALA A 22 22.50 6.14 23.92
N ALA A 23 23.27 5.24 23.32
CA ALA A 23 23.86 5.49 22.02
C ALA A 23 22.69 5.89 21.12
N ALA A 24 22.75 7.12 20.62
CA ALA A 24 21.88 7.57 19.55
C ALA A 24 21.78 6.43 18.54
N GLN A 25 20.56 6.00 18.23
CA GLN A 25 20.33 5.14 17.07
C GLN A 25 21.02 5.85 15.92
N THR A 26 22.14 5.30 15.47
CA THR A 26 22.65 5.58 14.14
C THR A 26 21.46 5.44 13.23
N GLU A 27 21.04 6.56 12.65
CA GLU A 27 20.19 6.57 11.48
C GLU A 27 20.93 5.69 10.46
N GLU A 28 20.59 4.41 10.44
CA GLU A 28 20.77 3.60 9.25
C GLU A 28 19.95 4.32 8.20
N GLY A 29 20.64 5.17 7.44
CA GLY A 29 20.08 5.90 6.34
C GLY A 29 19.34 4.89 5.49
N VAL A 30 18.01 5.02 5.47
CA VAL A 30 17.19 4.36 4.47
C VAL A 30 17.79 4.79 3.15
N GLU A 31 18.48 3.88 2.49
CA GLU A 31 18.99 4.09 1.15
C GLU A 31 17.76 4.29 0.27
N VAL A 32 17.38 5.55 0.07
CA VAL A 32 16.34 5.94 -0.87
C VAL A 32 16.90 5.57 -2.22
N LYS A 33 16.51 4.39 -2.73
CA LYS A 33 16.81 3.97 -4.10
C LYS A 33 16.33 5.08 -5.02
N THR A 34 17.29 5.81 -5.56
CA THR A 34 17.05 6.98 -6.41
C THR A 34 16.46 6.48 -7.72
N GLY A 35 15.17 6.76 -7.93
CA GLY A 35 14.46 6.55 -9.19
C GLY A 35 13.73 5.21 -9.30
N PRO A 36 12.61 5.16 -10.03
CA PRO A 36 11.95 3.89 -10.33
C PRO A 36 12.91 3.04 -11.18
N LYS A 37 13.33 1.91 -10.62
CA LYS A 37 14.05 0.87 -11.36
C LYS A 37 13.01 0.11 -12.21
N ILE A 38 12.64 0.70 -13.35
CA ILE A 38 11.75 0.07 -14.31
C ILE A 38 12.61 -0.86 -15.17
N GLU A 39 12.29 -2.15 -15.17
CA GLU A 39 12.96 -3.11 -16.05
C GLU A 39 12.69 -2.74 -17.52
N PRO A 40 13.70 -2.78 -18.41
CA PRO A 40 13.54 -2.36 -19.81
C PRO A 40 12.41 -3.07 -20.54
N GLU A 41 12.18 -4.36 -20.26
CA GLU A 41 11.09 -5.13 -20.85
C GLU A 41 9.72 -4.60 -20.43
N ALA A 42 9.52 -4.28 -19.15
CA ALA A 42 8.25 -3.72 -18.66
C ALA A 42 7.94 -2.36 -19.30
N PHE A 43 8.97 -1.56 -19.57
CA PHE A 43 8.81 -0.30 -20.30
C PHE A 43 8.44 -0.55 -21.77
N ALA A 44 9.05 -1.54 -22.41
CA ALA A 44 8.73 -1.91 -23.80
C ALA A 44 7.26 -2.34 -23.94
N ASP A 45 6.77 -3.20 -23.05
CA ASP A 45 5.36 -3.66 -23.04
C ASP A 45 4.38 -2.47 -22.87
N LEU A 46 4.71 -1.54 -21.96
CA LEU A 46 3.92 -0.33 -21.78
C LEU A 46 3.90 0.55 -23.04
N MET A 47 5.05 0.72 -23.71
CA MET A 47 5.15 1.50 -24.94
C MET A 47 4.39 0.84 -26.09
N GLU A 48 4.39 -0.49 -26.20
CA GLU A 48 3.60 -1.22 -27.19
C GLU A 48 2.10 -0.97 -26.98
N MET A 49 1.59 -1.19 -25.76
CA MET A 49 0.18 -1.00 -25.42
C MET A 49 -0.27 0.45 -25.64
N THR A 50 0.50 1.41 -25.15
CA THR A 50 0.17 2.84 -25.30
C THR A 50 0.34 3.31 -26.75
N GLY A 51 1.29 2.73 -27.49
CA GLY A 51 1.46 2.94 -28.92
C GLY A 51 0.28 2.45 -29.75
N PHE A 52 -0.35 1.33 -29.37
CA PHE A 52 -1.60 0.88 -29.99
C PHE A 52 -2.76 1.84 -29.67
N LEU A 53 -2.98 2.14 -28.39
CA LEU A 53 -4.10 3.00 -27.96
C LEU A 53 -3.99 4.45 -28.44
N SER A 54 -2.78 4.96 -28.68
CA SER A 54 -2.57 6.34 -29.17
C SER A 54 -2.97 6.53 -30.62
N LYS A 55 -2.89 5.47 -31.44
CA LYS A 55 -3.31 5.49 -32.85
C LYS A 55 -4.83 5.48 -33.03
N ALA A 56 -5.59 5.09 -32.01
CA ALA A 56 -7.04 5.15 -32.01
C ALA A 56 -7.50 6.57 -31.60
N GLU A 57 -7.80 7.41 -32.59
CA GLU A 57 -8.28 8.79 -32.35
C GLU A 57 -9.63 8.82 -31.62
N LYS A 58 -10.51 7.87 -31.93
CA LYS A 58 -11.83 7.73 -31.33
C LYS A 58 -12.18 6.25 -31.15
N PHE A 59 -12.67 5.91 -29.97
CA PHE A 59 -13.19 4.57 -29.68
C PHE A 59 -14.26 4.63 -28.59
N SER A 60 -15.08 3.58 -28.52
CA SER A 60 -16.12 3.43 -27.51
C SER A 60 -16.21 2.00 -27.04
N PHE A 61 -16.55 1.79 -25.78
CA PHE A 61 -16.71 0.47 -25.19
C PHE A 61 -17.75 0.51 -24.06
N THR A 62 -18.30 -0.66 -23.75
CA THR A 62 -19.10 -0.87 -22.53
C THR A 62 -18.23 -1.62 -21.53
N ALA A 63 -18.18 -1.16 -20.28
CA ALA A 63 -17.47 -1.84 -19.20
C ALA A 63 -18.45 -2.18 -18.07
N ASP A 64 -18.47 -3.44 -17.66
CA ASP A 64 -19.05 -3.85 -16.39
C ASP A 64 -18.00 -3.64 -15.30
N VAL A 65 -18.30 -2.80 -14.31
CA VAL A 65 -17.40 -2.47 -13.20
C VAL A 65 -18.01 -3.00 -11.93
N GLN A 66 -17.21 -3.76 -11.16
CA GLN A 66 -17.63 -4.39 -9.92
C GLN A 66 -16.57 -4.15 -8.85
N TYR A 67 -17.00 -3.88 -7.62
CA TYR A 67 -16.11 -3.68 -6.48
C TYR A 67 -16.75 -4.15 -5.18
N ASP A 68 -15.92 -4.68 -4.29
CA ASP A 68 -16.34 -5.12 -2.96
C ASP A 68 -16.13 -4.01 -1.92
N VAL A 69 -17.13 -3.80 -1.07
CA VAL A 69 -17.00 -2.95 0.12
C VAL A 69 -17.14 -3.79 1.38
N LEU A 70 -16.11 -3.77 2.22
CA LEU A 70 -16.12 -4.38 3.55
C LEU A 70 -16.94 -3.52 4.52
N GLN A 71 -18.02 -4.08 5.03
CA GLN A 71 -18.93 -3.47 5.99
C GLN A 71 -18.39 -3.56 7.42
N GLY A 72 -18.91 -2.72 8.33
CA GLY A 72 -18.47 -2.68 9.73
C GLY A 72 -18.70 -3.98 10.53
N ASN A 73 -19.57 -4.87 10.03
CA ASN A 73 -19.82 -6.19 10.61
C ASN A 73 -18.93 -7.31 10.01
N GLY A 74 -17.98 -6.95 9.14
CA GLY A 74 -17.07 -7.90 8.47
C GLY A 74 -17.61 -8.55 7.20
N GLN A 75 -18.84 -8.22 6.76
CA GLN A 75 -19.37 -8.71 5.48
C GLN A 75 -18.80 -7.91 4.31
N LYS A 76 -18.57 -8.56 3.16
CA LYS A 76 -18.30 -7.86 1.89
C LYS A 76 -19.58 -7.79 1.06
N LEU A 77 -19.89 -6.61 0.56
CA LEU A 77 -20.98 -6.40 -0.39
C LEU A 77 -20.37 -6.00 -1.73
N GLU A 78 -20.77 -6.69 -2.81
CA GLU A 78 -20.43 -6.32 -4.17
C GLU A 78 -21.36 -5.20 -4.65
N PHE A 79 -20.77 -4.16 -5.21
CA PHE A 79 -21.44 -3.07 -5.89
C PHE A 79 -20.90 -2.97 -7.30
N GLY A 80 -21.63 -2.28 -8.18
CA GLY A 80 -21.17 -2.12 -9.55
C GLY A 80 -22.18 -1.47 -10.46
N GLY A 81 -21.82 -1.45 -11.73
CA GLY A 81 -22.66 -0.87 -12.78
C GLY A 81 -22.07 -1.09 -14.16
N ALA A 82 -22.87 -0.78 -15.16
CA ALA A 82 -22.43 -0.74 -16.55
C ALA A 82 -22.06 0.69 -16.95
N HIS A 83 -20.91 0.85 -17.59
CA HIS A 83 -20.41 2.12 -18.09
C HIS A 83 -20.40 2.10 -19.61
N LYS A 84 -21.08 3.05 -20.25
CA LYS A 84 -20.88 3.32 -21.69
C LYS A 84 -19.86 4.43 -21.82
N VAL A 85 -18.69 4.11 -22.36
CA VAL A 85 -17.55 5.04 -22.45
C VAL A 85 -17.26 5.39 -23.89
N VAL A 86 -17.02 6.68 -24.14
CA VAL A 86 -16.56 7.21 -25.43
C VAL A 86 -15.31 8.05 -25.20
N VAL A 87 -14.26 7.77 -25.95
CA VAL A 87 -13.01 8.52 -25.91
C VAL A 87 -12.78 9.17 -27.27
N VAL A 88 -12.45 10.46 -27.26
CA VAL A 88 -12.00 11.22 -28.43
C VAL A 88 -10.73 11.96 -28.04
N ARG A 89 -9.61 11.57 -28.63
CA ARG A 89 -8.32 12.23 -28.39
C ARG A 89 -8.31 13.64 -29.01
N PRO A 90 -7.48 14.57 -28.49
CA PRO A 90 -6.50 14.37 -27.41
C PRO A 90 -7.09 14.37 -26.00
N ASP A 91 -8.26 14.96 -25.76
CA ASP A 91 -8.65 15.44 -24.42
C ASP A 91 -10.14 15.28 -24.07
N LYS A 92 -10.90 14.47 -24.80
CA LYS A 92 -12.33 14.27 -24.54
C LYS A 92 -12.63 12.84 -24.11
N LEU A 93 -13.37 12.73 -23.02
CA LEU A 93 -13.91 11.47 -22.51
C LEU A 93 -15.35 11.72 -22.05
N TYR A 94 -16.23 10.80 -22.41
CA TYR A 94 -17.61 10.75 -21.92
C TYR A 94 -17.88 9.37 -21.32
N SER A 95 -18.55 9.33 -20.17
CA SER A 95 -19.01 8.11 -19.54
C SER A 95 -20.44 8.29 -19.05
N GLU A 96 -21.32 7.39 -19.45
CA GLU A 96 -22.66 7.22 -18.88
C GLU A 96 -22.63 6.00 -17.96
N VAL A 97 -23.24 6.09 -16.77
CA VAL A 97 -23.24 5.02 -15.76
C VAL A 97 -24.66 4.56 -15.51
N GLU A 98 -24.86 3.25 -15.58
CA GLU A 98 -26.08 2.56 -15.15
C GLU A 98 -25.77 1.78 -13.87
N SER A 99 -26.18 2.32 -12.72
CA SER A 99 -25.93 1.71 -11.41
C SER A 99 -26.68 0.39 -11.26
N ARG A 100 -26.02 -0.60 -10.67
CA ARG A 100 -26.59 -1.89 -10.29
C ARG A 100 -26.42 -2.08 -8.79
N ASP A 101 -26.98 -1.13 -8.05
CA ASP A 101 -27.10 -1.21 -6.60
C ASP A 101 -28.46 -1.86 -6.34
N GLY A 102 -28.42 -3.14 -5.97
CA GLY A 102 -29.63 -3.96 -5.75
C GLY A 102 -30.59 -3.38 -4.73
#